data_AF-A0A1H9U862-F1
#
_entry.id   AF-A0A1H9U862-F1
#
_cell.length_a   1.000
_cell.length_b   1.000
_cell.length_c   1.000
_cell.angle_alpha   90.00
_cell.angle_beta   90.00
_cell.angle_gamma   90.00
#
_symmetry.space_group_name_H-M   'P 1'
#
loop_
_entity.id
_entity.type
_entity.pdbx_description
1 polymer ?
#
loop_
_entity_poly.entity_id
_entity_poly.type
_entity_poly.pdbx_seq_one_letter_code
_entity_poly.pdbx_strand_id
1 'polypeptide(L)'
;MEMFSSDKNQHRYISNELPKWAIAAHIALIIFLTLFGLAGIIFSIYIGAESGIVYFLFLLIAGILIISLAIFAYKNLRKYLDNAINIQLREDGYFYRYHNKKENRTGEILLPYETIDYVLIGKSANTTYRTTYSSFIGMRHKLSWMVSARFMIKGEDKILDFTSSNQQFIDDWIRVFQEKHVPLFHTECGVKVTPNTPEAIEAIPKQKYAGKLAFQPGEMMDELDFDDEFLTEQQKQLTQKRNNKKKYAGIVLGLVHIPLVMLVFPQFPVEDGTFASESDMLPWIVTLLALYFFNFRKIKWYQPLLDSLILVLCISIAAIVTPGVTEEFKDAVFFYMYTVIAFFLVGKYFFMIFKWVRKKL
;
A
#
# COMPACT_ATOMS: atom_id res chain seq x y z
N MET A 1 -0.53 5.90 11.76
CA MET A 1 -1.55 6.96 11.65
C MET A 1 -0.78 8.26 11.58
N GLU A 2 -0.99 9.07 10.54
CA GLU A 2 -0.32 10.37 10.49
C GLU A 2 -0.86 11.25 11.61
N MET A 3 0.06 11.95 12.27
CA MET A 3 -0.28 12.87 13.33
C MET A 3 0.14 14.28 12.91
N PHE A 4 -0.69 15.24 13.27
CA PHE A 4 -0.57 16.64 12.91
C PHE A 4 -0.11 17.43 14.14
N SER A 5 0.80 18.38 13.96
CA SER A 5 1.01 19.41 14.97
C SER A 5 -0.15 20.40 14.85
N SER A 6 -0.99 20.51 15.87
CA SER A 6 -2.22 21.31 15.78
C SER A 6 -2.02 22.81 16.05
N ASP A 7 -0.78 23.26 16.31
CA ASP A 7 -0.49 24.67 16.53
C ASP A 7 0.95 24.99 16.13
N LYS A 8 1.14 26.00 15.27
CA LYS A 8 2.48 26.46 14.83
C LYS A 8 3.35 26.94 16.00
N ASN A 9 2.74 27.26 17.13
CA ASN A 9 3.41 27.77 18.32
C ASN A 9 3.58 26.73 19.45
N GLN A 10 3.11 25.49 19.28
CA GLN A 10 3.32 24.41 20.25
C GLN A 10 4.13 23.26 19.63
N HIS A 11 5.44 23.46 19.51
CA HIS A 11 6.40 22.47 18.98
C HIS A 11 6.48 21.16 19.79
N ARG A 12 5.68 20.99 20.84
CA ARG A 12 5.65 19.82 21.73
C ARG A 12 4.30 19.11 21.77
N TYR A 13 3.39 19.46 20.86
CA TYR A 13 2.06 18.87 20.74
C TYR A 13 1.86 18.15 19.41
N ILE A 14 1.39 16.91 19.49
CA ILE A 14 0.99 16.10 18.35
C ILE A 14 -0.43 15.59 18.59
N SER A 15 -1.30 15.70 17.59
CA SER A 15 -2.63 15.10 17.59
C SER A 15 -2.99 14.50 16.23
N ASN A 16 -3.75 13.40 16.23
CA ASN A 16 -4.33 12.86 15.00
C ASN A 16 -5.70 13.47 14.64
N GLU A 17 -6.19 14.44 15.42
CA GLU A 17 -7.50 15.04 15.20
C GLU A 17 -7.52 15.84 13.89
N LEU A 18 -8.48 15.49 13.03
CA LEU A 18 -8.69 16.20 11.78
C LEU A 18 -9.40 17.54 12.02
N PRO A 19 -9.04 18.59 11.25
CA PRO A 19 -9.79 19.84 11.31
C PRO A 19 -11.23 19.61 10.84
N LYS A 20 -12.20 20.31 11.48
CA LYS A 20 -13.64 20.11 11.24
C LYS A 20 -14.04 20.24 9.76
N TRP A 21 -13.42 21.16 9.03
CA TRP A 21 -13.68 21.35 7.59
C TRP A 21 -13.28 20.12 6.76
N ALA A 22 -12.17 19.45 7.12
CA ALA A 22 -11.70 18.26 6.40
C ALA A 22 -12.64 17.08 6.64
N ILE A 23 -13.18 16.95 7.86
CA ILE A 23 -14.21 15.97 8.18
C ILE A 23 -15.46 16.20 7.32
N ALA A 24 -15.94 17.45 7.25
CA ALA A 24 -17.10 17.80 6.43
C ALA A 24 -16.87 17.50 4.93
N ALA A 25 -15.70 17.84 4.40
CA ALA A 25 -15.34 17.55 3.01
C ALA A 25 -15.32 16.04 2.70
N HIS A 26 -14.78 15.21 3.61
CA HIS A 26 -14.79 13.76 3.44
C HIS A 26 -16.22 13.20 3.47
N ILE A 27 -17.07 13.68 4.39
CA ILE A 27 -18.47 13.25 4.48
C ILE A 27 -19.22 13.60 3.18
N ALA A 28 -19.06 14.83 2.67
CA ALA A 28 -19.68 15.25 1.42
C ALA A 28 -19.27 14.35 0.23
N LEU A 29 -17.97 14.03 0.12
CA LEU A 29 -17.47 13.13 -0.91
C LEU A 29 -18.04 11.71 -0.78
N ILE A 30 -18.12 11.17 0.44
CA ILE A 30 -18.68 9.84 0.70
C ILE A 30 -20.16 9.79 0.28
N ILE A 31 -20.94 10.82 0.63
CA ILE A 31 -22.36 10.92 0.25
C ILE A 31 -22.49 10.97 -1.27
N PHE A 32 -21.71 11.84 -1.93
CA PHE A 32 -21.70 11.96 -3.39
C PHE A 32 -21.40 10.62 -4.08
N LEU A 33 -20.32 9.93 -3.68
CA LEU A 33 -19.96 8.63 -4.25
C LEU A 33 -21.05 7.57 -4.01
N THR A 34 -21.66 7.58 -2.83
CA THR A 34 -22.74 6.63 -2.50
C THR A 34 -23.95 6.84 -3.40
N LEU A 35 -24.41 8.09 -3.54
CA LEU A 35 -25.54 8.44 -4.40
C LEU A 35 -25.25 8.12 -5.88
N PHE A 36 -24.05 8.47 -6.36
CA PHE A 36 -23.63 8.21 -7.73
C PHE A 36 -23.53 6.71 -8.05
N GLY A 37 -22.97 5.93 -7.12
CA GLY A 37 -22.90 4.47 -7.26
C GLY A 37 -24.28 3.81 -7.24
N LEU A 38 -25.18 4.25 -6.35
CA LEU A 38 -26.57 3.77 -6.32
C LEU A 38 -27.33 4.11 -7.61
N ALA A 39 -27.18 5.34 -8.11
CA ALA A 39 -27.76 5.74 -9.40
C ALA A 39 -27.27 4.84 -10.54
N GLY A 40 -25.96 4.52 -10.58
CA GLY A 40 -25.38 3.59 -11.55
C GLY A 40 -25.98 2.18 -11.50
N ILE A 41 -26.22 1.65 -10.29
CA ILE A 41 -26.87 0.33 -10.12
C ILE A 41 -28.35 0.37 -10.54
N ILE A 42 -29.08 1.43 -10.20
CA ILE A 42 -30.48 1.58 -10.62
C ILE A 42 -30.55 1.67 -12.15
N PHE A 43 -29.66 2.45 -12.75
CA PHE A 43 -29.58 2.62 -14.19
C PHE A 43 -29.15 1.33 -14.91
N SER A 44 -28.29 0.52 -14.30
CA SER A 44 -27.92 -0.78 -14.88
C SER A 44 -29.14 -1.69 -14.98
N ILE A 45 -29.98 -1.75 -13.95
CA ILE A 45 -31.21 -2.54 -13.94
C ILE A 45 -32.16 -2.08 -15.06
N TYR A 46 -32.33 -0.77 -15.22
CA TYR A 46 -33.15 -0.19 -16.28
C TYR A 46 -32.64 -0.58 -17.69
N ILE A 47 -31.34 -0.39 -17.95
CA ILE A 47 -30.73 -0.72 -19.25
C ILE A 47 -30.72 -2.23 -19.51
N GLY A 48 -30.57 -3.06 -18.49
CA GLY A 48 -30.56 -4.51 -18.64
C GLY A 48 -31.87 -5.08 -19.19
N ALA A 49 -32.98 -4.37 -18.99
CA ALA A 49 -34.25 -4.73 -19.58
C ALA A 49 -34.33 -4.46 -21.10
N GLU A 50 -33.56 -3.50 -21.62
CA GLU A 50 -33.71 -3.00 -23.00
C GLU A 50 -32.50 -3.28 -23.91
N SER A 51 -31.27 -3.23 -23.39
CA SER A 51 -30.03 -3.21 -24.20
C SER A 51 -29.19 -4.48 -24.12
N GLY A 52 -29.62 -5.49 -23.37
CA GLY A 52 -28.96 -6.78 -23.24
C GLY A 52 -27.99 -6.90 -22.06
N ILE A 53 -27.63 -8.15 -21.77
CA ILE A 53 -26.94 -8.55 -20.52
C ILE A 53 -25.54 -7.94 -20.35
N VAL A 54 -24.86 -7.62 -21.46
CA VAL A 54 -23.49 -7.08 -21.43
C VAL A 54 -23.47 -5.68 -20.82
N TYR A 55 -24.34 -4.77 -21.28
CA TYR A 55 -24.41 -3.39 -20.75
C TYR A 55 -24.91 -3.36 -19.30
N PHE A 56 -25.85 -4.24 -18.97
CA PHE A 56 -26.29 -4.47 -17.59
C PHE A 56 -25.11 -4.79 -16.68
N LEU A 57 -24.33 -5.83 -17.03
CA LEU A 57 -23.21 -6.27 -16.20
C LEU A 57 -22.13 -5.20 -16.08
N PHE A 58 -21.81 -4.50 -17.18
CA PHE A 58 -20.82 -3.42 -17.16
C PHE A 58 -21.20 -2.29 -16.19
N LEU A 59 -22.42 -1.77 -16.30
CA LEU A 59 -22.90 -0.68 -15.43
C LEU A 59 -23.07 -1.13 -13.98
N LEU A 60 -23.52 -2.37 -13.77
CA LEU A 60 -23.64 -2.95 -12.43
C LEU A 60 -22.27 -3.02 -11.74
N ILE A 61 -21.24 -3.53 -12.44
CA ILE A 61 -19.87 -3.59 -11.93
C ILE A 61 -19.36 -2.19 -11.64
N ALA A 62 -19.57 -1.22 -12.54
CA ALA A 62 -19.15 0.17 -12.33
C ALA A 62 -19.81 0.77 -11.07
N GLY A 63 -21.12 0.58 -10.90
CA GLY A 63 -21.85 1.02 -9.71
C GLY A 63 -21.33 0.40 -8.42
N ILE A 64 -21.10 -0.92 -8.41
CA ILE A 64 -20.53 -1.66 -7.26
C ILE A 64 -19.13 -1.13 -6.91
N LEU A 65 -18.28 -0.87 -7.90
CA LEU A 65 -16.93 -0.32 -7.67
C LEU A 65 -16.99 1.06 -7.01
N ILE A 66 -17.90 1.93 -7.45
CA ILE A 66 -18.09 3.27 -6.89
C ILE A 66 -18.59 3.19 -5.43
N ILE A 67 -19.57 2.34 -5.14
CA ILE A 67 -20.04 2.12 -3.76
C ILE A 67 -18.92 1.56 -2.88
N SER A 68 -18.14 0.62 -3.41
CA SER A 68 -16.98 0.07 -2.70
C SER A 68 -15.96 1.14 -2.33
N LEU A 69 -15.75 2.13 -3.22
CA LEU A 69 -14.90 3.29 -2.95
C LEU A 69 -15.48 4.18 -1.84
N ALA A 70 -16.79 4.42 -1.83
CA ALA A 70 -17.46 5.15 -0.75
C ALA A 70 -17.30 4.46 0.62
N ILE A 71 -17.50 3.14 0.67
CA ILE A 71 -17.30 2.33 1.87
C ILE A 71 -15.84 2.39 2.33
N PHE A 72 -14.88 2.31 1.41
CA PHE A 72 -13.46 2.45 1.71
C PHE A 72 -13.13 3.82 2.30
N ALA A 73 -13.63 4.90 1.70
CA ALA A 73 -13.45 6.26 2.19
C ALA A 73 -14.05 6.44 3.60
N TYR A 74 -15.26 5.92 3.83
CA TYR A 74 -15.90 5.92 5.15
C TYR A 74 -15.07 5.18 6.21
N LYS A 75 -14.60 3.96 5.89
CA LYS A 75 -13.75 3.18 6.80
C LYS A 75 -12.44 3.90 7.15
N ASN A 76 -11.86 4.64 6.20
CA ASN A 76 -10.66 5.43 6.47
C ASN A 76 -10.94 6.66 7.33
N LEU A 77 -12.00 7.42 7.03
CA LEU A 77 -12.40 8.57 7.86
C LEU A 77 -12.67 8.13 9.30
N ARG A 78 -13.39 7.02 9.47
CA ARG A 78 -13.72 6.46 10.78
C ARG A 78 -12.51 6.18 11.65
N LYS A 79 -11.36 5.79 11.08
CA LYS A 79 -10.12 5.58 11.87
C LYS A 79 -9.70 6.84 12.63
N TYR A 80 -9.87 8.02 12.00
CA TYR A 80 -9.52 9.32 12.60
C TYR A 80 -10.63 9.85 13.53
N LEU A 81 -11.88 9.51 13.25
CA LEU A 81 -13.00 9.95 14.10
C LEU A 81 -13.13 9.12 15.37
N ASP A 82 -12.96 7.80 15.29
CA ASP A 82 -13.18 6.90 16.41
C ASP A 82 -12.06 7.00 17.46
N ASN A 83 -10.85 7.37 17.05
CA ASN A 83 -9.68 7.40 17.91
C ASN A 83 -9.02 8.77 17.89
N ALA A 84 -8.93 9.43 19.04
CA ALA A 84 -8.11 10.63 19.22
C ALA A 84 -6.86 10.28 20.03
N ILE A 85 -5.69 10.57 19.47
CA ILE A 85 -4.38 10.39 20.09
C ILE A 85 -3.79 11.79 20.26
N ASN A 86 -3.42 12.12 21.48
CA ASN A 86 -2.74 13.36 21.83
C ASN A 86 -1.45 13.01 22.54
N ILE A 87 -0.34 13.50 22.00
CA ILE A 87 1.00 13.28 22.53
C ILE A 87 1.61 14.64 22.87
N GLN A 88 2.12 14.75 24.09
CA GLN A 88 2.69 15.98 24.62
C GLN A 88 3.99 15.70 25.36
N LEU A 89 4.98 16.54 25.14
CA LEU A 89 6.15 16.61 26.01
C LEU A 89 5.93 17.72 27.05
N ARG A 90 5.65 17.33 28.29
CA ARG A 90 5.31 18.23 29.42
C ARG A 90 6.52 18.48 30.31
N GLU A 91 6.36 19.31 31.34
CA GLU A 91 7.44 19.58 32.31
C GLU A 91 7.75 18.39 33.22
N ASP A 92 6.75 17.55 33.46
CA ASP A 92 6.76 16.37 34.33
C ASP A 92 7.05 15.05 33.58
N GLY A 93 6.91 15.01 32.25
CA GLY A 93 7.26 13.82 31.49
C GLY A 93 6.66 13.76 30.08
N TYR A 94 6.71 12.56 29.51
CA TYR A 94 6.03 12.23 28.26
C TYR A 94 4.57 11.86 28.53
N PHE A 95 3.64 12.62 27.96
CA PHE A 95 2.21 12.41 28.12
C PHE A 95 1.58 11.87 26.85
N TYR A 96 0.89 10.74 26.99
CA TYR A 96 0.13 10.08 25.94
C TYR A 96 -1.32 9.92 26.37
N ARG A 97 -2.25 10.52 25.62
CA ARG A 97 -3.68 10.35 25.81
C ARG A 97 -4.30 9.73 24.59
N TYR A 98 -5.05 8.66 24.82
CA TYR A 98 -5.83 7.97 23.82
C TYR A 98 -7.30 8.01 24.21
N HIS A 99 -8.16 8.46 23.31
CA HIS A 99 -9.59 8.46 23.49
C HIS A 99 -10.26 7.67 22.37
N ASN A 100 -10.85 6.54 22.73
CA ASN A 100 -11.72 5.75 21.88
C ASN A 100 -13.16 6.28 22.04
N LYS A 101 -13.63 7.08 21.08
CA LYS A 101 -14.98 7.66 21.08
C LYS A 101 -16.06 6.60 20.93
N LYS A 102 -15.77 5.48 20.27
CA LYS A 102 -16.73 4.39 20.05
C LYS A 102 -17.06 3.65 21.34
N GLU A 103 -16.03 3.37 22.16
CA GLU A 103 -16.19 2.69 23.46
C GLU A 103 -16.36 3.67 24.62
N ASN A 104 -16.30 4.98 24.35
CA ASN A 104 -16.22 6.04 25.35
C ASN A 104 -15.13 5.77 26.41
N ARG A 105 -13.97 5.26 25.97
CA ARG A 105 -12.84 4.93 26.84
C ARG A 105 -11.70 5.90 26.61
N THR A 106 -11.27 6.55 27.68
CA THR A 106 -10.04 7.33 27.73
C THR A 106 -8.96 6.55 28.48
N GLY A 107 -7.80 6.40 27.85
CA GLY A 107 -6.58 5.98 28.50
C GLY A 107 -5.59 7.13 28.53
N GLU A 108 -4.98 7.36 29.68
CA GLU A 108 -3.92 8.36 29.84
C GLU A 108 -2.70 7.68 30.43
N ILE A 109 -1.54 7.98 29.86
CA ILE A 109 -0.26 7.46 30.30
C ILE A 109 0.66 8.66 30.41
N LEU A 110 1.07 8.98 31.63
CA LEU A 110 2.20 9.86 31.89
C LEU A 110 3.40 8.97 32.19
N LEU A 111 4.50 9.22 31.50
CA LEU A 111 5.79 8.60 31.77
C LEU A 111 6.74 9.69 32.27
N PRO A 112 6.90 9.82 33.60
CA PRO A 112 7.82 10.80 34.19
C PRO A 112 9.24 10.63 33.67
N TYR A 113 10.01 11.72 33.57
CA TYR A 113 11.38 11.65 33.06
C TYR A 113 12.28 10.72 33.87
N GLU A 114 12.02 10.63 35.17
CA GLU A 114 12.76 9.82 36.13
C GLU A 114 12.53 8.31 35.92
N THR A 115 11.44 7.93 35.27
CA THR A 115 11.08 6.52 35.00
C THR A 115 11.33 6.11 33.55
N ILE A 116 11.85 7.02 32.72
CA ILE A 116 12.28 6.70 31.36
C ILE A 116 13.68 6.09 31.42
N ASP A 117 13.77 4.80 31.12
CA ASP A 117 15.04 4.08 30.99
C ASP A 117 15.90 4.72 29.89
N TYR A 118 15.30 4.89 28.71
CA TYR A 118 15.93 5.54 27.56
C TYR A 118 14.96 5.84 26.42
N VAL A 119 15.42 6.67 25.49
CA VAL A 119 14.75 6.96 24.22
C VAL A 119 15.63 6.49 23.06
N LEU A 120 15.07 5.64 22.20
CA LEU A 120 15.71 5.18 20.96
C LEU A 120 15.13 5.93 19.76
N ILE A 121 16.00 6.56 18.97
CA ILE A 121 15.65 7.27 17.75
C ILE A 121 16.09 6.44 16.55
N GLY A 122 15.13 5.93 15.78
CA GLY A 122 15.42 5.13 14.59
C GLY A 122 14.84 5.74 13.31
N LYS A 123 15.38 5.29 12.17
CA LYS A 123 14.93 5.71 10.84
C LYS A 123 13.55 5.10 10.55
N SER A 124 12.61 5.92 10.13
CA SER A 124 11.30 5.52 9.62
C SER A 124 11.05 6.20 8.26
N ALA A 125 10.00 5.79 7.56
CA ALA A 125 9.58 6.42 6.32
C ALA A 125 8.08 6.61 6.28
N ASN A 126 7.71 7.86 6.03
CA ASN A 126 6.34 8.26 5.76
C ASN A 126 6.22 8.68 4.29
N THR A 127 5.05 8.43 3.72
CA THR A 127 4.72 8.92 2.38
C THR A 127 4.31 10.37 2.44
N THR A 128 4.86 11.21 1.57
CA THR A 128 4.45 12.62 1.44
C THR A 128 4.26 12.99 -0.03
N TYR A 129 3.55 14.09 -0.29
CA TYR A 129 3.41 14.64 -1.63
C TYR A 129 4.51 15.66 -1.90
N ARG A 130 5.33 15.42 -2.92
CA ARG A 130 6.34 16.36 -3.40
C ARG A 130 5.82 17.09 -4.62
N THR A 131 5.76 18.42 -4.56
CA THR A 131 5.60 19.25 -5.76
C THR A 131 6.96 19.36 -6.44
N THR A 132 7.07 18.85 -7.67
CA THR A 132 8.28 18.97 -8.48
C THR A 132 7.94 19.84 -9.67
N TYR A 133 8.75 20.88 -9.90
CA TYR A 133 8.62 21.68 -11.11
C TYR A 133 9.33 20.95 -12.25
N SER A 134 8.59 20.61 -13.32
CA SER A 134 9.21 20.17 -14.57
C SER A 134 9.04 21.26 -15.60
N SER A 135 10.12 21.58 -16.32
CA SER A 135 10.13 22.61 -17.37
C SER A 135 9.13 22.35 -18.50
N PHE A 136 8.70 21.09 -18.69
CA PHE A 136 7.80 20.69 -19.79
C PHE A 136 6.32 20.56 -19.40
N ILE A 137 5.98 20.19 -18.16
CA ILE A 137 4.61 19.82 -17.75
C ILE A 137 4.11 20.71 -16.58
N GLY A 138 4.93 21.65 -16.09
CA GLY A 138 4.61 22.51 -14.96
C GLY A 138 4.74 21.79 -13.61
N MET A 139 3.93 22.19 -12.63
CA MET A 139 3.93 21.61 -11.28
C MET A 139 3.36 20.20 -11.29
N ARG A 140 4.18 19.20 -10.93
CA ARG A 140 3.76 17.81 -10.79
C ARG A 140 3.86 17.38 -9.33
N HIS A 141 2.75 16.94 -8.75
CA HIS A 141 2.76 16.28 -7.46
C HIS A 141 3.15 14.81 -7.64
N LYS A 142 4.23 14.37 -7.01
CA LYS A 142 4.66 12.97 -6.99
C LYS A 142 4.69 12.49 -5.55
N LEU A 143 4.03 11.36 -5.28
CA LEU A 143 4.18 10.65 -4.03
C LEU A 143 5.64 10.24 -3.86
N SER A 144 6.27 10.70 -2.80
CA SER A 144 7.68 10.43 -2.48
C SER A 144 7.77 9.93 -1.05
N TRP A 145 8.77 9.09 -0.77
CA TRP A 145 9.05 8.67 0.58
C TRP A 145 9.90 9.75 1.25
N MET A 146 9.57 10.08 2.49
CA MET A 146 10.30 11.04 3.29
C MET A 146 10.82 10.33 4.53
N VAL A 147 12.11 10.54 4.81
CA VAL A 147 12.76 10.04 6.01
C VAL A 147 12.12 10.72 7.21
N SER A 148 11.71 9.92 8.19
CA SER A 148 11.16 10.38 9.46
C SER A 148 11.95 9.76 10.60
N ALA A 149 12.00 10.44 11.74
CA ALA A 149 12.51 9.89 12.99
C ALA A 149 11.35 9.23 13.74
N ARG A 150 11.50 7.95 14.08
CA ARG A 150 10.62 7.27 15.04
C ARG A 150 11.31 7.29 16.40
N PHE A 151 10.64 7.86 17.38
CA PHE A 151 11.07 7.87 18.77
C PHE A 151 10.38 6.71 19.47
N MET A 152 11.15 5.81 20.08
CA MET A 152 10.65 4.74 20.92
C MET A 152 11.14 4.98 22.35
N ILE A 153 10.22 5.32 23.23
CA ILE A 153 10.45 5.72 24.62
C ILE A 153 10.19 4.51 25.49
N LYS A 154 11.24 3.98 26.11
CA LYS A 154 11.15 2.85 27.04
C LYS A 154 11.14 3.40 28.46
N GLY A 155 10.11 3.06 29.22
CA GLY A 155 10.15 3.07 30.69
C GLY A 155 9.76 1.68 31.22
N GLU A 156 10.02 1.43 32.51
CA GLU A 156 9.89 0.15 33.21
C GLU A 156 9.24 -1.00 32.39
N ASP A 157 7.91 -0.96 32.22
CA ASP A 157 7.16 -1.99 31.48
C ASP A 157 6.44 -1.49 30.22
N LYS A 158 6.68 -0.24 29.81
CA LYS A 158 5.92 0.41 28.73
C LYS A 158 6.82 0.98 27.66
N ILE A 159 6.42 0.72 26.42
CA ILE A 159 7.01 1.35 25.24
C ILE A 159 5.95 2.20 24.59
N LEU A 160 6.27 3.50 24.50
CA LEU A 160 5.47 4.48 23.78
C LEU A 160 6.28 4.96 22.60
N ASP A 161 5.61 5.29 21.50
CA ASP A 161 6.30 5.75 20.32
C ASP A 161 5.53 6.83 19.57
N PHE A 162 6.28 7.61 18.80
CA PHE A 162 5.73 8.53 17.81
C PHE A 162 6.71 8.68 16.66
N THR A 163 6.26 9.28 15.56
CA THR A 163 7.10 9.53 14.39
C THR A 163 6.90 10.96 13.90
N SER A 164 7.99 11.63 13.55
CA SER A 164 7.96 12.97 12.95
C SER A 164 8.99 13.08 11.82
N SER A 165 8.71 13.88 10.80
CA SER A 165 9.67 14.25 9.75
C SER A 165 10.10 15.72 9.85
N ASN A 166 9.58 16.48 10.82
CA ASN A 166 9.94 17.88 11.02
C ASN A 166 11.21 17.98 11.86
N GLN A 167 12.30 18.46 11.27
CA GLN A 167 13.60 18.59 11.94
C GLN A 167 13.54 19.46 13.20
N GLN A 168 12.93 20.63 13.13
CA GLN A 168 12.82 21.55 14.28
C GLN A 168 12.08 20.88 15.45
N PHE A 169 11.00 20.18 15.15
CA PHE A 169 10.25 19.41 16.13
C PHE A 169 11.12 18.32 16.79
N ILE A 170 11.89 17.60 15.99
CA ILE A 170 12.79 16.53 16.45
C ILE A 170 13.89 17.10 17.35
N ASP A 171 14.50 18.22 16.95
CA ASP A 171 15.56 18.89 17.71
C ASP A 171 15.04 19.38 19.06
N ASP A 172 13.82 19.94 19.11
CA ASP A 172 13.18 20.38 20.35
C ASP A 172 12.95 19.22 21.32
N TRP A 173 12.52 18.06 20.83
CA TRP A 173 12.31 16.87 21.67
C TRP A 173 13.61 16.29 22.19
N ILE A 174 14.63 16.19 21.34
CA ILE A 174 15.97 15.75 21.73
C ILE A 174 16.52 16.66 22.83
N ARG A 175 16.41 17.98 22.65
CA ARG A 175 16.87 18.96 23.62
C ARG A 175 16.21 18.77 24.99
N VAL A 176 14.89 18.61 25.03
CA VAL A 176 14.17 18.42 26.31
C VAL A 176 14.60 17.14 27.01
N PHE A 177 14.76 16.03 26.28
CA PHE A 177 15.26 14.79 26.88
C PHE A 177 16.69 14.95 27.43
N GLN A 178 17.56 15.69 26.74
CA GLN A 178 18.90 16.00 27.23
C GLN A 178 18.88 16.89 28.49
N GLU A 179 18.07 17.95 28.49
CA GLU A 179 17.88 18.86 29.63
C GLU A 179 17.36 18.11 30.88
N LYS A 180 16.54 17.07 30.67
CA LYS A 180 15.99 16.21 31.72
C LYS A 180 16.85 14.98 32.03
N HIS A 181 18.07 14.89 31.47
CA HIS A 181 19.02 13.81 31.67
C HIS A 181 18.52 12.40 31.29
N VAL A 182 17.57 12.32 30.36
CA VAL A 182 17.09 11.03 29.83
C VAL A 182 18.13 10.45 28.85
N PRO A 183 18.55 9.18 28.99
CA PRO A 183 19.47 8.55 28.07
C PRO A 183 18.92 8.49 26.64
N LEU A 184 19.67 9.02 25.68
CA LEU A 184 19.31 9.01 24.26
C LEU A 184 20.21 8.07 23.47
N PHE A 185 19.58 7.22 22.66
CA PHE A 185 20.23 6.34 21.71
C PHE A 185 19.70 6.58 20.30
N HIS A 186 20.50 6.24 19.31
CA HIS A 186 20.07 6.18 17.92
C HIS A 186 20.48 4.86 17.26
N THR A 187 19.80 4.55 16.16
CA THR A 187 20.11 3.39 15.31
C THR A 187 20.13 3.82 13.85
N GLU A 188 20.98 3.16 13.06
CA GLU A 188 21.01 3.30 11.60
C GLU A 188 19.94 2.44 10.93
N CYS A 189 19.43 1.43 11.63
CA CYS A 189 18.42 0.52 11.10
C CYS A 189 17.06 1.21 10.94
N GLY A 190 16.32 0.78 9.91
CA GLY A 190 14.92 1.18 9.74
C GLY A 190 14.03 0.50 10.79
N VAL A 191 13.38 1.27 11.66
CA VAL A 191 12.55 0.75 12.76
C VAL A 191 11.06 0.86 12.48
N LYS A 192 10.66 1.11 11.23
CA LYS A 192 9.26 1.42 10.89
C LYS A 192 8.27 0.31 11.25
N VAL A 193 8.64 -0.96 11.03
CA VAL A 193 7.78 -2.11 11.34
C VAL A 193 8.07 -2.72 12.71
N THR A 194 9.05 -2.22 13.46
CA THR A 194 9.44 -2.82 14.74
C THR A 194 8.27 -2.77 15.75
N PRO A 195 7.91 -3.89 16.39
CA PRO A 195 6.87 -3.90 17.42
C PRO A 195 7.27 -3.07 18.65
N ASN A 196 6.27 -2.54 19.35
CA ASN A 196 6.47 -1.83 20.62
C ASN A 196 6.52 -2.82 21.79
N THR A 197 7.48 -3.76 21.78
CA THR A 197 7.71 -4.69 22.90
C THR A 197 9.14 -4.56 23.43
N PRO A 198 9.37 -4.76 24.74
CA PRO A 198 10.70 -4.64 25.34
C PRO A 198 11.74 -5.46 24.60
N GLU A 199 11.41 -6.70 24.27
CA GLU A 199 12.32 -7.63 23.59
C GLU A 199 12.69 -7.13 22.19
N ALA A 200 11.72 -6.57 21.45
CA ALA A 200 11.96 -6.06 20.12
C ALA A 200 12.87 -4.83 20.11
N ILE A 201 12.68 -3.91 21.06
CA ILE A 201 13.52 -2.71 21.19
C ILE A 201 14.91 -3.06 21.71
N GLU A 202 15.03 -4.00 22.64
CA GLU A 202 16.33 -4.42 23.15
C GLU A 202 17.20 -5.08 22.07
N ALA A 203 16.59 -5.80 21.13
CA ALA A 203 17.29 -6.44 20.02
C ALA A 203 17.83 -5.48 18.95
N ILE A 204 17.40 -4.21 18.94
CA ILE A 204 17.84 -3.23 17.94
C ILE A 204 19.27 -2.77 18.26
N PRO A 205 20.21 -2.85 17.29
CA PRO A 205 21.54 -2.26 17.45
C PRO A 205 21.42 -0.76 17.69
N LYS A 206 21.95 -0.28 18.82
CA LYS A 206 21.80 1.11 19.26
C LYS A 206 23.11 1.70 19.76
N GLN A 207 23.33 2.97 19.45
CA GLN A 207 24.52 3.75 19.83
C GLN A 207 24.08 4.98 20.63
N LYS A 208 24.92 5.46 21.55
CA LYS A 208 24.62 6.68 22.33
C LYS A 208 24.53 7.88 21.39
N TYR A 209 23.52 8.73 21.58
CA TYR A 209 23.35 9.94 20.80
C TYR A 209 24.47 10.96 21.08
N ALA A 210 25.26 11.28 20.06
CA ALA A 210 26.40 12.19 20.14
C ALA A 210 26.12 13.58 19.51
N GLY A 211 24.86 13.99 19.44
CA GLY A 211 24.46 15.30 18.91
C GLY A 211 24.10 15.33 17.42
N LYS A 212 24.17 14.20 16.72
CA LYS A 212 23.73 14.08 15.32
C LYS A 212 23.10 12.71 15.06
N LEU A 213 22.01 12.67 14.31
CA LEU A 213 21.39 11.45 13.81
C LEU A 213 22.15 10.92 12.59
N ALA A 214 22.17 9.60 12.41
CA ALA A 214 22.77 8.95 11.24
C ALA A 214 21.99 9.18 9.93
N PHE A 215 20.84 9.85 10.00
CA PHE A 215 19.98 10.18 8.88
C PHE A 215 19.43 11.60 9.06
N GLN A 216 18.95 12.21 7.98
CA GLN A 216 18.35 13.53 8.00
C GLN A 216 16.81 13.44 7.90
N PRO A 217 16.07 13.68 8.98
CA PRO A 217 14.62 13.82 8.93
C PRO A 217 14.17 14.87 7.89
N GLY A 218 13.10 14.54 7.17
CA GLY A 218 12.56 15.41 6.11
C GLY A 218 13.25 15.23 4.76
N GLU A 219 14.38 14.53 4.68
CA GLU A 219 15.02 14.18 3.41
C GLU A 219 14.12 13.26 2.58
N MET A 220 14.06 13.53 1.27
CA MET A 220 13.33 12.69 0.33
C MET A 220 14.17 11.47 -0.02
N MET A 221 13.54 10.30 -0.01
CA MET A 221 14.20 9.03 -0.30
C MET A 221 13.48 8.30 -1.43
N ASP A 222 14.22 7.53 -2.20
CA ASP A 222 13.62 6.57 -3.13
C ASP A 222 13.11 5.34 -2.36
N GLU A 223 12.01 4.74 -2.81
CA GLU A 223 11.39 3.54 -2.18
C GLU A 223 12.36 2.36 -2.02
N LEU A 224 13.49 2.39 -2.75
CA LEU A 224 14.48 1.33 -2.79
C LEU A 224 15.50 1.41 -1.66
N ASP A 225 15.72 2.56 -1.01
CA ASP A 225 16.76 2.72 0.01
C ASP A 225 16.28 2.39 1.44
N PHE A 226 15.10 1.76 1.57
CA PHE A 226 14.53 1.30 2.85
C PHE A 226 14.77 -0.20 3.07
N ASP A 227 15.76 -0.78 2.38
CA ASP A 227 16.08 -2.22 2.48
C ASP A 227 16.81 -2.58 3.81
N ASP A 228 17.20 -1.58 4.61
CA ASP A 228 17.84 -1.75 5.94
C ASP A 228 16.83 -1.82 7.11
N GLU A 229 15.63 -2.33 6.85
CA GLU A 229 14.57 -2.44 7.86
C GLU A 229 14.90 -3.55 8.87
N PHE A 230 14.93 -3.21 10.16
CA PHE A 230 15.10 -4.18 11.23
C PHE A 230 13.82 -5.01 11.38
N LEU A 231 13.94 -6.30 11.07
CA LEU A 231 12.87 -7.27 11.20
C LEU A 231 13.20 -8.26 12.32
N THR A 232 12.26 -8.44 13.25
CA THR A 232 12.32 -9.57 14.17
C THR A 232 12.17 -10.89 13.41
N GLU A 233 12.61 -12.01 13.99
CA GLU A 233 12.51 -13.33 13.33
C GLU A 233 11.06 -13.69 12.94
N GLN A 234 10.09 -13.37 13.78
CA GLN A 234 8.67 -13.56 13.47
C GLN A 234 8.24 -12.71 12.26
N GLN A 235 8.73 -11.47 12.15
CA GLN A 235 8.44 -10.58 11.02
C GLN A 235 9.10 -11.03 9.73
N LYS A 236 10.33 -11.57 9.80
CA LYS A 236 10.97 -12.22 8.66
C LYS A 236 10.13 -13.39 8.16
N GLN A 237 9.65 -14.25 9.07
CA GLN A 237 8.78 -15.39 8.71
C GLN A 237 7.44 -14.94 8.09
N LEU A 238 6.78 -13.91 8.63
CA LEU A 238 5.54 -13.37 8.08
C LEU A 238 5.75 -12.76 6.69
N THR A 239 6.86 -12.03 6.50
CA THR A 239 7.24 -11.46 5.20
C THR A 239 7.50 -12.55 4.19
N GLN A 240 8.17 -13.63 4.59
CA GLN A 240 8.40 -14.81 3.75
C GLN A 240 7.09 -15.53 3.41
N LYS A 241 6.16 -15.71 4.36
CA LYS A 241 4.82 -16.29 4.11
C LYS A 241 4.01 -15.42 3.14
N ARG A 242 4.03 -14.10 3.28
CA ARG A 242 3.34 -13.17 2.37
C ARG A 242 3.94 -13.22 0.96
N ASN A 243 5.26 -13.31 0.87
CA ASN A 243 5.95 -13.48 -0.42
C ASN A 243 5.67 -14.85 -1.04
N ASN A 244 5.50 -15.90 -0.23
CA ASN A 244 5.08 -17.22 -0.72
C ASN A 244 3.66 -17.20 -1.29
N LYS A 245 2.70 -16.48 -0.68
CA LYS A 245 1.34 -16.35 -1.27
C LYS A 245 1.35 -15.76 -2.68
N LYS A 246 2.28 -14.85 -2.98
CA LYS A 246 2.43 -14.28 -4.32
C LYS A 246 2.96 -15.27 -5.36
N LYS A 247 3.73 -16.30 -4.94
CA LYS A 247 4.21 -17.35 -5.85
C LYS A 247 3.06 -18.14 -6.49
N TYR A 248 1.90 -18.18 -5.83
CA TYR A 248 0.73 -18.90 -6.33
C TYR A 248 -0.17 -18.04 -7.23
N ALA A 249 0.14 -16.76 -7.46
CA ALA A 249 -0.70 -15.89 -8.28
C ALA A 249 -0.77 -16.38 -9.74
N GLY A 250 0.36 -16.78 -10.33
CA GLY A 250 0.40 -17.38 -11.67
C GLY A 250 -0.39 -18.69 -11.74
N ILE A 251 -0.33 -19.51 -10.68
CA ILE A 251 -1.11 -20.76 -10.58
C ILE A 251 -2.61 -20.46 -10.53
N VAL A 252 -3.05 -19.52 -9.69
CA VAL A 252 -4.46 -19.13 -9.61
C VAL A 252 -4.94 -18.59 -10.96
N LEU A 253 -4.15 -17.73 -11.61
CA LEU A 253 -4.52 -17.18 -12.92
C LEU A 253 -4.63 -18.29 -13.98
N GLY A 254 -3.67 -19.22 -14.02
CA GLY A 254 -3.73 -20.39 -14.90
C GLY A 254 -4.94 -21.28 -14.62
N LEU A 255 -5.24 -21.58 -13.36
CA LEU A 255 -6.41 -22.39 -12.97
C LEU A 255 -7.73 -21.74 -13.35
N VAL A 256 -7.84 -20.40 -13.28
CA VAL A 256 -9.04 -19.67 -13.74
C VAL A 256 -9.21 -19.75 -15.26
N HIS A 257 -8.13 -19.87 -16.02
CA HIS A 257 -8.20 -20.00 -17.48
C HIS A 257 -8.69 -21.36 -17.95
N ILE A 258 -8.50 -22.42 -17.16
CA ILE A 258 -8.98 -23.76 -17.52
C ILE A 258 -10.49 -23.76 -17.80
N PRO A 259 -11.38 -23.34 -16.87
CA PRO A 259 -12.82 -23.30 -17.15
C PRO A 259 -13.20 -22.26 -18.21
N LEU A 260 -12.45 -21.15 -18.36
CA LEU A 260 -12.71 -20.18 -19.43
C LEU A 260 -12.51 -20.81 -20.81
N VAL A 261 -11.37 -21.48 -21.03
CA VAL A 261 -11.04 -22.13 -22.30
C VAL A 261 -11.96 -23.34 -22.55
N MET A 262 -12.37 -24.07 -21.51
CA MET A 262 -13.21 -25.25 -21.66
C MET A 262 -14.69 -24.94 -21.87
N LEU A 263 -15.22 -23.88 -21.25
CA LEU A 263 -16.68 -23.65 -21.18
C LEU A 263 -17.13 -22.35 -21.86
N VAL A 264 -16.30 -21.31 -21.82
CA VAL A 264 -16.69 -19.97 -22.28
C VAL A 264 -16.18 -19.72 -23.69
N PHE A 265 -14.88 -19.89 -23.93
CA PHE A 265 -14.27 -19.58 -25.23
C PHE A 265 -14.85 -20.39 -26.40
N PRO A 266 -15.27 -21.66 -26.24
CA PRO A 266 -15.89 -22.40 -27.36
C PRO A 266 -17.19 -21.78 -27.88
N GLN A 267 -17.78 -20.83 -27.15
CA GLN A 267 -18.98 -20.10 -27.57
C GLN A 267 -18.64 -18.89 -28.46
N PHE A 268 -17.38 -18.52 -28.57
CA PHE A 268 -16.94 -17.37 -29.37
C PHE A 268 -16.79 -17.79 -30.83
N PRO A 269 -17.35 -17.02 -31.79
CA PRO A 269 -17.16 -17.27 -33.20
C PRO A 269 -15.69 -17.12 -33.58
N VAL A 270 -15.19 -18.04 -34.42
CA VAL A 270 -13.82 -18.03 -34.92
C VAL A 270 -13.85 -17.82 -36.43
N GLU A 271 -13.08 -16.86 -36.91
CA GLU A 271 -12.88 -16.54 -38.32
C GLU A 271 -11.37 -16.43 -38.59
N ASP A 272 -10.89 -17.16 -39.60
CA ASP A 272 -9.48 -17.18 -40.03
C ASP A 272 -8.48 -17.43 -38.89
N GLY A 273 -8.82 -18.34 -37.97
CA GLY A 273 -7.96 -18.68 -36.83
C GLY A 273 -7.88 -17.58 -35.76
N THR A 274 -8.84 -16.64 -35.74
CA THR A 274 -8.96 -15.59 -34.71
C THR A 274 -10.41 -15.48 -34.22
N PHE A 275 -10.63 -14.94 -33.01
CA PHE A 275 -11.99 -14.63 -32.53
C PHE A 275 -12.57 -13.46 -33.31
N ALA A 276 -13.81 -13.60 -33.78
CA ALA A 276 -14.41 -12.69 -34.74
C ALA A 276 -14.81 -11.32 -34.15
N SER A 277 -15.07 -11.24 -32.84
CA SER A 277 -15.48 -9.99 -32.18
C SER A 277 -14.37 -9.41 -31.28
N GLU A 278 -14.25 -8.08 -31.27
CA GLU A 278 -13.40 -7.35 -30.32
C GLU A 278 -13.80 -7.62 -28.86
N SER A 279 -15.08 -7.88 -28.59
CA SER A 279 -15.57 -8.23 -27.25
C SER A 279 -14.93 -9.52 -26.71
N ASP A 280 -14.57 -10.43 -27.60
CA ASP A 280 -14.02 -11.75 -27.26
C ASP A 280 -12.53 -11.63 -26.88
N MET A 281 -11.93 -10.46 -27.12
CA MET A 281 -10.60 -10.10 -26.63
C MET A 281 -10.59 -9.69 -25.16
N LEU A 282 -11.74 -9.35 -24.57
CA LEU A 282 -11.83 -8.81 -23.21
C LEU A 282 -11.22 -9.73 -22.14
N PRO A 283 -11.45 -11.06 -22.14
CA PRO A 283 -10.79 -11.97 -21.22
C PRO A 283 -9.26 -11.90 -21.30
N TRP A 284 -8.69 -11.79 -22.51
CA TRP A 284 -7.26 -11.69 -22.75
C TRP A 284 -6.67 -10.38 -22.23
N ILE A 285 -7.38 -9.27 -22.42
CA ILE A 285 -7.01 -7.96 -21.86
C ILE A 285 -7.04 -8.00 -20.33
N VAL A 286 -8.08 -8.60 -19.73
CA VAL A 286 -8.17 -8.79 -18.28
C VAL A 286 -7.00 -9.62 -17.76
N THR A 287 -6.61 -10.67 -18.49
CA THR A 287 -5.45 -11.51 -18.15
C THR A 287 -4.14 -10.75 -18.22
N LEU A 288 -3.94 -9.94 -19.27
CA LEU A 288 -2.78 -9.06 -19.39
C LEU A 288 -2.68 -8.09 -18.20
N LEU A 289 -3.79 -7.43 -17.85
CA LEU A 289 -3.86 -6.52 -16.70
C LEU A 289 -3.61 -7.25 -15.38
N ALA A 290 -4.17 -8.46 -15.21
CA ALA A 290 -3.96 -9.29 -14.03
C ALA A 290 -2.48 -9.70 -13.89
N LEU A 291 -1.83 -10.12 -14.98
CA LEU A 291 -0.40 -10.43 -15.02
C LEU A 291 0.43 -9.23 -14.57
N TYR A 292 0.16 -8.03 -15.12
CA TYR A 292 0.82 -6.80 -14.70
C TYR A 292 0.57 -6.46 -13.24
N PHE A 293 -0.67 -6.57 -12.76
CA PHE A 293 -1.04 -6.28 -11.38
C PHE A 293 -0.32 -7.20 -10.38
N PHE A 294 -0.35 -8.52 -10.63
CA PHE A 294 0.35 -9.49 -9.80
C PHE A 294 1.86 -9.30 -9.86
N ASN A 295 2.39 -8.89 -11.02
CA ASN A 295 3.82 -8.66 -11.24
C ASN A 295 4.30 -7.22 -11.02
N PHE A 296 3.47 -6.32 -10.48
CA PHE A 296 3.82 -4.89 -10.41
C PHE A 296 4.89 -4.55 -9.35
N ARG A 297 5.04 -5.37 -8.29
CA ARG A 297 5.94 -5.10 -7.14
C ARG A 297 7.36 -5.68 -7.31
N LYS A 298 8.27 -5.41 -6.35
CA LYS A 298 9.62 -6.01 -6.26
C LYS A 298 9.49 -7.53 -6.34
N ILE A 299 9.77 -8.09 -7.51
CA ILE A 299 9.68 -9.51 -7.82
C ILE A 299 10.99 -9.91 -8.50
N LYS A 300 11.42 -11.15 -8.27
CA LYS A 300 12.64 -11.68 -8.86
C LYS A 300 12.52 -11.69 -10.39
N TRP A 301 13.64 -11.46 -11.08
CA TRP A 301 13.66 -11.30 -12.53
C TRP A 301 13.09 -12.49 -13.31
N TYR A 302 13.10 -13.69 -12.74
CA TYR A 302 12.62 -14.92 -13.38
C TYR A 302 11.12 -15.20 -13.13
N GLN A 303 10.47 -14.53 -12.18
CA GLN A 303 9.08 -14.83 -11.85
C GLN A 303 8.10 -14.53 -12.99
N PRO A 304 8.23 -13.44 -13.77
CA PRO A 304 7.36 -13.20 -14.91
C PRO A 304 7.39 -14.36 -15.92
N LEU A 305 8.56 -14.93 -16.17
CA LEU A 305 8.72 -16.11 -17.04
C LEU A 305 8.02 -17.34 -16.46
N LEU A 306 8.19 -17.59 -15.16
CA LEU A 306 7.53 -18.71 -14.48
C LEU A 306 6.00 -18.58 -14.56
N ASP A 307 5.46 -17.40 -14.26
CA ASP A 307 4.02 -17.14 -14.30
C ASP A 307 3.47 -17.31 -15.72
N SER A 308 4.20 -16.82 -16.74
CA SER A 308 3.86 -17.04 -18.16
C SER A 308 3.90 -18.52 -18.53
N LEU A 309 4.92 -19.26 -18.11
CA LEU A 309 5.04 -20.70 -18.39
C LEU A 309 3.86 -21.47 -17.78
N ILE A 310 3.49 -21.18 -16.53
CA ILE A 310 2.34 -21.80 -15.86
C ILE A 310 1.04 -21.49 -16.62
N LEU A 311 0.86 -20.24 -17.06
CA LEU A 311 -0.30 -19.84 -17.85
C LEU A 311 -0.38 -20.60 -19.18
N VAL A 312 0.74 -20.73 -19.90
CA VAL A 312 0.83 -21.52 -21.14
C VAL A 312 0.41 -22.97 -20.88
N LEU A 313 0.98 -23.60 -19.84
CA LEU A 313 0.68 -24.98 -19.51
C LEU A 313 -0.81 -25.18 -19.22
N CYS A 314 -1.40 -24.32 -18.40
CA CYS A 314 -2.83 -24.41 -18.06
C CYS A 314 -3.74 -24.22 -19.27
N ILE A 315 -3.49 -23.22 -20.11
CA ILE A 315 -4.28 -22.95 -21.31
C ILE A 315 -4.12 -24.09 -22.33
N SER A 316 -2.90 -24.59 -22.52
CA SER A 316 -2.63 -25.69 -23.45
C SER A 316 -3.32 -26.98 -23.03
N ILE A 317 -3.25 -27.34 -21.74
CA ILE A 317 -3.98 -28.49 -21.20
C ILE A 317 -5.49 -28.31 -21.41
N ALA A 318 -6.01 -27.12 -21.11
CA ALA A 318 -7.43 -26.83 -21.30
C ALA A 318 -7.85 -26.99 -22.78
N ALA A 319 -7.13 -26.36 -23.72
CA ALA A 319 -7.43 -26.42 -25.15
C ALA A 319 -7.35 -27.86 -25.72
N ILE A 320 -6.42 -28.69 -25.23
CA ILE A 320 -6.29 -30.10 -25.65
C ILE A 320 -7.45 -30.95 -25.12
N VAL A 321 -7.91 -30.68 -23.89
CA VAL A 321 -8.95 -31.48 -23.22
C VAL A 321 -10.36 -31.01 -23.59
N THR A 322 -10.54 -29.79 -24.11
CA THR A 322 -11.85 -29.30 -24.57
C THR A 322 -12.39 -30.19 -25.70
N PRO A 323 -13.52 -30.88 -25.49
CA PRO A 323 -14.06 -31.79 -26.50
C PRO A 323 -14.78 -31.02 -27.62
N GLY A 324 -14.70 -31.53 -28.84
CA GLY A 324 -15.54 -31.07 -29.96
C GLY A 324 -15.20 -29.69 -30.53
N VAL A 325 -14.04 -29.13 -30.21
CA VAL A 325 -13.56 -27.86 -30.79
C VAL A 325 -12.75 -28.09 -32.06
N THR A 326 -12.80 -27.11 -32.97
CA THR A 326 -12.05 -27.13 -34.23
C THR A 326 -10.56 -26.84 -34.00
N GLU A 327 -9.71 -27.15 -34.99
CA GLU A 327 -8.30 -26.74 -34.97
C GLU A 327 -8.18 -25.20 -35.03
N GLU A 328 -9.03 -24.53 -35.80
CA GLU A 328 -9.08 -23.06 -35.86
C GLU A 328 -9.35 -22.42 -34.49
N PHE A 329 -10.19 -23.05 -33.65
CA PHE A 329 -10.39 -22.60 -32.28
C PHE A 329 -9.11 -22.69 -31.45
N LYS A 330 -8.37 -23.79 -31.57
CA LYS A 330 -7.10 -23.98 -30.84
C LYS A 330 -6.07 -22.96 -31.30
N ASP A 331 -5.99 -22.73 -32.60
CA ASP A 331 -5.10 -21.73 -33.20
C ASP A 331 -5.43 -20.32 -32.67
N ALA A 332 -6.71 -19.96 -32.62
CA ALA A 332 -7.15 -18.70 -32.03
C ALA A 332 -6.73 -18.59 -30.55
N VAL A 333 -7.04 -19.60 -29.74
CA VAL A 333 -6.67 -19.61 -28.30
C VAL A 333 -5.15 -19.45 -28.12
N PHE A 334 -4.35 -20.18 -28.89
CA PHE A 334 -2.90 -20.10 -28.80
C PHE A 334 -2.36 -18.75 -29.30
N PHE A 335 -2.89 -18.22 -30.39
CA PHE A 335 -2.51 -16.91 -30.92
C PHE A 335 -2.70 -15.81 -29.87
N TYR A 336 -3.88 -15.73 -29.24
CA TYR A 336 -4.15 -14.72 -28.21
C TYR A 336 -3.33 -14.96 -26.93
N MET A 337 -3.14 -16.22 -26.52
CA MET A 337 -2.27 -16.56 -25.40
C MET A 337 -0.83 -16.06 -25.61
N TYR A 338 -0.22 -16.38 -26.75
CA TYR A 338 1.14 -15.95 -27.07
C TYR A 338 1.25 -14.43 -27.17
N THR A 339 0.24 -13.78 -27.74
CA THR A 339 0.16 -12.33 -27.83
C THR A 339 0.16 -11.69 -26.44
N VAL A 340 -0.71 -12.13 -25.52
CA VAL A 340 -0.76 -11.64 -24.14
C VAL A 340 0.58 -11.83 -23.42
N ILE A 341 1.20 -13.00 -23.56
CA ILE A 341 2.48 -13.30 -22.92
C ILE A 341 3.60 -12.43 -23.49
N ALA A 342 3.66 -12.27 -24.82
CA ALA A 342 4.66 -11.44 -25.47
C ALA A 342 4.55 -9.98 -24.99
N PHE A 343 3.34 -9.41 -25.02
CA PHE A 343 3.11 -8.04 -24.52
C PHE A 343 3.46 -7.89 -23.04
N PHE A 344 3.09 -8.87 -22.21
CA PHE A 344 3.41 -8.87 -20.79
C PHE A 344 4.93 -8.91 -20.54
N LEU A 345 5.64 -9.86 -21.14
CA LEU A 345 7.07 -10.04 -20.94
C LEU A 345 7.87 -8.85 -21.47
N VAL A 346 7.56 -8.37 -22.68
CA VAL A 346 8.22 -7.21 -23.28
C VAL A 346 8.05 -5.98 -22.39
N GLY A 347 6.81 -5.63 -22.02
CA GLY A 347 6.58 -4.45 -21.19
C GLY A 347 7.18 -4.59 -19.78
N LYS A 348 7.13 -5.79 -19.19
CA LYS A 348 7.72 -6.06 -17.87
C LYS A 348 9.24 -5.93 -17.88
N TYR A 349 9.92 -6.56 -18.83
CA TYR A 349 11.39 -6.50 -18.93
C TYR A 349 11.88 -5.12 -19.37
N PHE A 350 11.15 -4.46 -20.27
CA PHE A 350 11.42 -3.06 -20.62
C PHE A 350 11.37 -2.16 -19.38
N PHE A 351 10.33 -2.29 -18.56
CA PHE A 351 10.22 -1.54 -17.30
C PHE A 351 11.33 -1.88 -16.30
N MET A 352 11.76 -3.14 -16.23
CA MET A 352 12.88 -3.56 -15.38
C MET A 352 14.22 -2.97 -15.84
N ILE A 353 14.49 -3.02 -17.15
CA ILE A 353 15.71 -2.43 -17.75
C ILE A 353 15.70 -0.92 -17.56
N PHE A 354 14.58 -0.24 -17.85
CA PHE A 354 14.44 1.19 -17.64
C PHE A 354 14.70 1.59 -16.19
N LYS A 355 14.15 0.83 -15.23
CA LYS A 355 14.44 1.03 -13.80
C LYS A 355 15.91 0.82 -13.45
N TRP A 356 16.54 -0.20 -14.03
CA TRP A 356 17.95 -0.49 -13.79
C TRP A 356 18.88 0.60 -14.34
N VAL A 357 18.63 1.08 -15.56
CA VAL A 357 19.37 2.19 -16.17
C VAL A 357 19.23 3.46 -15.34
N ARG A 358 18.01 3.80 -14.91
CA ARG A 358 17.74 4.95 -14.05
C ARG A 358 18.45 4.89 -12.69
N LYS A 359 18.78 3.69 -12.18
CA LYS A 359 19.51 3.56 -10.90
C LYS A 359 21.01 3.85 -11.05
N LYS A 360 21.57 3.68 -12.25
CA LYS A 360 23.00 3.85 -12.52
C LYS A 360 23.38 5.25 -13.00
N LEU A 361 22.39 6.01 -13.49
CA LEU A 361 22.48 7.42 -13.84
C LEU A 361 22.02 8.25 -12.64
#